data_AF-A0A2A2L920-F1
#
_entry.id   AF-A0A2A2L920-F1
#
_cell.length_a   1.000
_cell.length_b   1.000
_cell.length_c   1.000
_cell.angle_alpha   90.00
_cell.angle_beta   90.00
_cell.angle_gamma   90.00
#
_symmetry.space_group_name_H-M   'P 1'
#
loop_
_entity.id
_entity.type
_entity.pdbx_description
1 polymer ?
#
loop_
_entity_poly.entity_id
_entity_poly.type
_entity_poly.pdbx_seq_one_letter_code
_entity_poly.pdbx_strand_id
1 'polypeptide(L)'
;MAYPKLMDTNLTPNEFYNLETLLFLWYRRDINHIDDVKEAAGANVRAIIRIDRKEIMDYLSGNRDEILSNHINLSAPPVASIPARSIMPEEVHEPAAKRPAYGEKEKLNQLLNRGDKEMSELRPLDNNITSEKVAELRKKRQNNLKMNIAQTDNE
;
A
#
# COMPACT_ATOMS: atom_id res chain seq x y z
N MET A 1 32.46 5.18 27.90
CA MET A 1 31.30 6.00 27.50
C MET A 1 30.04 5.23 27.87
N ALA A 2 29.04 5.90 28.46
CA ALA A 2 27.74 5.29 28.78
C ALA A 2 26.66 5.95 27.92
N TYR A 3 25.77 5.15 27.35
CA TYR A 3 24.68 5.63 26.49
C TYR A 3 23.36 5.73 27.27
N PRO A 4 22.53 6.75 27.01
CA PRO A 4 21.18 6.82 27.57
C PRO A 4 20.30 5.66 27.09
N LYS A 5 19.44 5.14 27.97
CA LYS A 5 18.49 4.05 27.64
C LYS A 5 17.53 4.40 26.50
N LEU A 6 17.08 5.65 26.46
CA LEU A 6 16.12 6.16 25.48
C LEU A 6 16.80 6.74 24.24
N MET A 7 18.07 6.40 24.00
CA MET A 7 18.75 6.80 22.78
C MET A 7 18.26 5.96 21.60
N ASP A 8 17.82 6.63 20.55
CA ASP A 8 17.41 5.99 19.29
C ASP A 8 18.62 5.36 18.58
N THR A 9 18.42 4.18 18.02
CA THR A 9 19.42 3.46 17.25
C THR A 9 19.12 3.56 15.76
N ASN A 10 20.17 3.65 14.94
CA ASN A 10 20.10 3.68 13.48
C ASN A 10 20.04 2.26 12.87
N LEU A 11 19.44 1.32 13.59
CA LEU A 11 19.55 -0.10 13.31
C LEU A 11 18.72 -0.54 12.10
N THR A 12 17.52 0.03 11.95
CA THR A 12 16.71 -0.15 10.74
C THR A 12 16.54 1.21 10.05
N PRO A 13 16.46 1.26 8.71
CA PRO A 13 16.36 2.54 8.01
C PRO A 13 14.97 3.16 8.08
N ASN A 14 13.93 2.36 8.37
CA ASN A 14 12.55 2.82 8.39
C ASN A 14 12.04 3.10 9.80
N GLU A 15 12.63 2.46 10.83
CA GLU A 15 12.09 2.47 12.17
C GLU A 15 13.21 2.58 13.22
N PHE A 16 13.17 3.68 13.99
CA PHE A 16 14.15 3.91 15.04
C PHE A 16 13.71 3.22 16.32
N TYR A 17 14.45 2.19 16.72
CA TYR A 17 14.26 1.52 18.01
C TYR A 17 15.20 2.12 19.05
N ASN A 18 14.70 2.34 20.26
CA ASN A 18 15.51 2.82 21.36
C ASN A 18 16.44 1.70 21.85
N LEU A 19 17.57 2.08 22.45
CA LEU A 19 18.50 1.12 23.04
C LEU A 19 17.83 0.21 24.09
N GLU A 20 16.92 0.78 24.89
CA GLU A 20 16.14 0.00 25.87
C GLU A 20 15.31 -1.09 25.20
N THR A 21 14.67 -0.80 24.07
CA THR A 21 13.87 -1.76 23.30
C THR A 21 14.72 -2.93 22.79
N LEU A 22 15.89 -2.63 22.22
CA LEU A 22 16.80 -3.68 21.74
C LEU A 22 17.34 -4.54 22.88
N LEU A 23 17.68 -3.91 24.00
CA LEU A 23 18.15 -4.61 25.18
C LEU A 23 17.04 -5.49 25.78
N PHE A 24 15.82 -4.98 25.80
CA PHE A 24 14.63 -5.68 26.28
C PHE A 24 14.36 -6.93 25.45
N LEU A 25 14.49 -6.85 24.12
CA LEU A 25 14.42 -7.99 23.22
C LEU A 25 15.53 -9.00 23.52
N TRP A 26 16.78 -8.53 23.64
CA TRP A 26 17.94 -9.39 23.80
C TRP A 26 17.85 -10.28 25.06
N TYR A 27 17.41 -9.72 26.18
CA TYR A 27 17.21 -10.46 27.42
C TYR A 27 16.11 -11.54 27.32
N ARG A 28 15.16 -11.39 26.39
CA ARG A 28 14.02 -12.31 26.16
C ARG A 28 14.02 -12.92 24.76
N ARG A 29 15.21 -13.28 24.27
CA ARG A 29 15.36 -13.87 22.94
C ARG A 29 14.65 -15.21 22.76
N ASP A 30 14.54 -16.00 23.83
CA ASP A 30 13.99 -17.37 23.81
C ASP A 30 12.46 -17.40 23.88
N ILE A 31 11.82 -16.25 24.11
CA ILE A 31 10.37 -16.15 24.27
C ILE A 31 9.71 -15.90 22.91
N ASN A 32 8.49 -16.44 22.75
CA ASN A 32 7.66 -16.16 21.59
C ASN A 32 7.37 -14.66 21.48
N HIS A 33 7.33 -14.15 20.25
CA HIS A 33 7.09 -12.73 20.00
C HIS A 33 5.78 -12.21 20.64
N ILE A 34 4.73 -13.02 20.68
CA ILE A 34 3.45 -12.64 21.30
C ILE A 34 3.62 -12.31 22.78
N ASP A 35 4.38 -13.12 23.51
CA ASP A 35 4.58 -12.92 24.95
C ASP A 35 5.59 -11.81 25.20
N ASP A 36 6.62 -11.66 24.37
CA ASP A 36 7.54 -10.52 24.42
C ASP A 36 6.82 -9.17 24.24
N VAL A 37 5.81 -9.09 23.36
CA VAL A 37 4.98 -7.88 23.20
C VAL A 37 4.16 -7.58 24.45
N LYS A 38 3.61 -8.59 25.13
CA LYS A 38 2.86 -8.41 26.38
C LYS A 38 3.78 -7.91 27.50
N GLU A 39 4.96 -8.52 27.62
CA GLU A 39 5.97 -8.12 28.60
C GLU A 39 6.47 -6.70 28.32
N ALA A 40 6.70 -6.34 27.05
CA ALA A 40 7.11 -5.00 26.65
C ALA A 40 6.05 -3.96 27.03
N ALA A 41 4.77 -4.27 26.79
CA ALA A 41 3.67 -3.42 27.22
C ALA A 41 3.61 -3.26 28.75
N GLY A 42 3.84 -4.34 29.51
CA GLY A 42 3.90 -4.31 30.96
C GLY A 42 5.07 -3.50 31.52
N ALA A 43 6.21 -3.51 30.82
CA ALA A 43 7.40 -2.73 31.17
C ALA A 43 7.39 -1.30 30.62
N ASN A 44 6.32 -0.90 29.90
CA ASN A 44 6.21 0.37 29.19
C ASN A 44 7.36 0.63 28.20
N VAL A 45 7.85 -0.44 27.56
CA VAL A 45 8.90 -0.40 26.55
C VAL A 45 8.25 -0.63 25.18
N ARG A 46 8.72 0.10 24.16
CA ARG A 46 8.27 -0.12 22.79
C ARG A 46 8.66 -1.52 22.33
N ALA A 47 7.71 -2.29 21.81
CA ALA A 47 7.97 -3.62 21.24
C ALA A 47 8.47 -3.51 19.79
N ILE A 48 9.37 -4.43 19.41
CA ILE A 48 9.87 -4.55 18.03
C ILE A 48 8.80 -5.23 17.18
N ILE A 49 8.61 -4.78 15.94
CA ILE A 49 7.62 -5.42 15.07
C ILE A 49 8.05 -6.84 14.68
N ARG A 50 7.07 -7.70 14.42
CA ARG A 50 7.32 -9.13 14.14
C ARG A 50 8.26 -9.37 12.96
N ILE A 51 8.17 -8.54 11.92
CA ILE A 51 8.95 -8.65 10.68
C ILE A 51 10.44 -8.43 10.98
N ASP A 52 10.75 -7.39 11.76
CA ASP A 52 12.13 -6.99 12.06
C ASP A 52 12.78 -7.89 13.12
N ARG A 53 11.98 -8.56 13.98
CA ARG A 53 12.50 -9.36 15.10
C ARG A 53 13.57 -10.35 14.65
N LYS A 54 13.33 -11.11 13.58
CA LYS A 54 14.28 -12.13 13.12
C LYS A 54 15.57 -11.48 12.64
N GLU A 55 15.47 -10.44 11.83
CA GLU A 55 16.64 -9.79 11.23
C GLU A 55 17.48 -9.06 12.29
N ILE A 56 16.84 -8.40 13.25
CA ILE A 56 17.51 -7.77 14.40
C ILE A 56 18.21 -8.82 15.26
N MET A 57 17.56 -9.96 15.54
CA MET A 57 18.19 -11.03 16.32
C MET A 57 19.38 -11.67 15.61
N ASP A 58 19.29 -11.88 14.30
CA ASP A 58 20.39 -12.41 13.48
C ASP A 58 21.57 -11.43 13.46
N TYR A 59 21.30 -10.13 13.38
CA TYR A 59 22.33 -9.09 13.46
C TYR A 59 22.99 -9.02 14.85
N LEU A 60 22.20 -8.96 15.93
CA LEU A 60 22.71 -8.88 17.30
C LEU A 60 23.50 -10.13 17.72
N SER A 61 23.20 -11.28 17.12
CA SER A 61 23.95 -12.52 17.33
C SER A 61 25.24 -12.62 16.51
N GLY A 62 25.50 -11.67 15.61
CA GLY A 62 26.67 -11.65 14.73
C GLY A 62 26.57 -12.61 13.55
N ASN A 63 25.37 -13.14 13.26
CA ASN A 63 25.13 -13.97 12.07
C ASN A 63 25.04 -13.11 10.79
N ARG A 64 24.86 -11.79 10.92
CA ARG A 64 24.82 -10.82 9.82
C ARG A 64 25.56 -9.54 10.21
N ASP A 65 26.29 -8.97 9.25
CA ASP A 65 26.98 -7.68 9.41
C ASP A 65 26.06 -6.48 9.15
N GLU A 66 24.94 -6.68 8.44
CA GLU A 66 23.97 -5.62 8.09
C GLU A 66 22.53 -6.15 8.13
N ILE A 67 21.58 -5.27 8.48
CA ILE A 67 20.15 -5.57 8.44
C ILE A 67 19.61 -5.14 7.09
N LEU A 68 19.25 -6.13 6.25
CA LEU A 68 18.58 -5.84 4.99
C LEU A 68 17.19 -5.29 5.26
N SER A 69 16.93 -4.07 4.79
CA SER A 69 15.61 -3.46 4.82
C SER A 69 14.68 -4.08 3.77
N ASN A 70 14.40 -5.37 3.90
CA ASN A 70 13.43 -6.08 3.08
C ASN A 70 12.02 -5.88 3.62
N HIS A 71 11.66 -4.65 3.95
CA HIS A 71 10.26 -4.28 4.08
C HIS A 71 9.67 -4.31 2.67
N ILE A 72 9.20 -5.49 2.24
CA ILE A 72 8.22 -5.58 1.18
C ILE A 72 7.05 -4.74 1.70
N ASN A 73 6.88 -3.53 1.16
CA ASN A 73 5.74 -2.69 1.46
C ASN A 73 4.49 -3.52 1.13
N LEU A 74 3.89 -4.16 2.12
CA LEU A 74 2.74 -5.05 1.93
C LEU A 74 1.49 -4.26 1.49
N SER A 75 1.54 -2.93 1.63
CA SER A 75 0.58 -1.95 1.11
C SER A 75 0.86 -1.55 -0.35
N ALA A 76 2.04 -1.86 -0.89
CA ALA A 76 2.31 -1.60 -2.29
C ALA A 76 1.46 -2.57 -3.14
N PRO A 77 0.73 -2.06 -4.14
CA PRO A 77 -0.01 -2.92 -5.05
C PRO A 77 0.96 -3.95 -5.67
N PRO A 78 0.55 -5.22 -5.81
CA PRO A 78 1.41 -6.23 -6.41
C PRO A 78 1.86 -5.73 -7.78
N VAL A 79 3.18 -5.72 -8.00
CA VAL A 79 3.76 -5.26 -9.26
C VAL A 79 3.15 -6.12 -10.36
N ALA A 80 2.36 -5.49 -11.23
CA ALA A 80 1.74 -6.17 -12.36
C ALA A 80 2.84 -6.82 -13.19
N SER A 81 2.73 -8.13 -13.44
CA SER A 81 3.72 -8.85 -14.24
C SER A 81 3.79 -8.22 -15.63
N ILE A 82 4.96 -7.68 -15.99
CA ILE A 82 5.19 -7.17 -17.33
C ILE A 82 5.15 -8.37 -18.29
N PRO A 83 4.26 -8.39 -19.30
CA PRO A 83 4.20 -9.51 -20.24
C PRO A 83 5.54 -9.63 -20.96
N ALA A 84 6.04 -10.87 -21.10
CA ALA A 84 7.36 -11.15 -21.67
C ALA A 84 7.60 -10.49 -23.05
N ARG A 85 6.53 -10.23 -23.81
CA ARG A 85 6.57 -9.51 -25.10
C ARG A 85 7.10 -8.07 -25.00
N SER A 86 7.03 -7.44 -23.83
CA SER A 86 7.54 -6.08 -23.58
C SER A 86 9.01 -6.03 -23.17
N ILE A 87 9.62 -7.18 -22.85
CA ILE A 87 11.00 -7.27 -22.35
C ILE A 87 11.96 -7.66 -23.49
N MET A 88 11.44 -8.20 -24.59
CA MET A 88 12.26 -8.55 -25.74
C MET A 88 12.55 -7.28 -26.56
N PRO A 89 13.82 -6.96 -26.85
CA PRO A 89 14.14 -5.93 -27.83
C PRO A 89 13.52 -6.35 -29.16
N GLU A 90 12.75 -5.44 -29.73
CA GLU A 90 12.02 -5.60 -30.99
C GLU A 90 13.02 -5.86 -32.13
N GLU A 91 13.26 -7.12 -32.47
CA GLU A 91 13.75 -7.45 -33.80
C GLU A 91 12.66 -7.03 -34.79
N VAL A 92 13.04 -6.06 -35.63
CA VAL A 92 12.24 -5.50 -36.71
C VAL A 92 11.74 -6.64 -37.61
N HIS A 93 10.52 -7.09 -37.36
CA HIS A 93 9.80 -7.93 -38.31
C HIS A 93 8.42 -7.35 -38.55
N GLU A 94 8.27 -6.68 -39.69
CA GLU A 94 7.00 -6.21 -40.22
C GLU A 94 5.94 -7.32 -40.17
N PRO A 95 4.80 -7.11 -39.50
CA PRO A 95 3.66 -7.99 -39.68
C PRO A 95 2.78 -7.46 -40.80
N ALA A 96 2.66 -8.28 -41.84
CA ALA A 96 1.74 -8.17 -42.96
C ALA A 96 0.33 -7.70 -42.55
N ALA A 97 -0.18 -6.77 -43.35
CA ALA A 97 -1.49 -6.13 -43.24
C ALA A 97 -2.66 -7.09 -42.96
N LYS A 98 -3.38 -6.86 -41.85
CA LYS A 98 -4.78 -7.29 -41.67
C LYS A 98 -5.62 -6.16 -41.03
N ARG A 99 -6.27 -5.43 -41.94
CA ARG A 99 -7.46 -4.53 -41.86
C ARG A 99 -7.92 -4.05 -40.47
N PRO A 100 -8.09 -2.72 -40.26
CA PRO A 100 -8.73 -2.18 -39.06
C PRO A 100 -10.24 -2.44 -39.08
N ALA A 101 -10.79 -2.93 -37.98
CA ALA A 101 -12.23 -2.99 -37.73
C ALA A 101 -12.80 -1.56 -37.72
N TYR A 102 -13.73 -1.29 -38.64
CA TYR A 102 -14.48 -0.04 -38.74
C TYR A 102 -15.42 0.06 -37.53
N GLY A 103 -15.12 0.93 -36.55
CA GLY A 103 -15.99 1.18 -35.41
C GLY A 103 -15.38 1.97 -34.26
N GLU A 104 -14.05 2.09 -34.18
CA GLU A 104 -13.38 2.76 -33.05
C GLU A 104 -13.12 4.25 -33.28
N LYS A 105 -13.00 4.68 -34.54
CA LYS A 105 -12.69 6.08 -34.91
C LYS A 105 -13.83 7.06 -34.59
N GLU A 106 -15.08 6.62 -34.60
CA GLU A 106 -16.23 7.46 -34.27
C GLU A 106 -16.33 7.75 -32.77
N LYS A 107 -15.99 6.77 -31.93
CA LYS A 107 -15.93 6.95 -30.46
C LYS A 107 -14.78 7.87 -30.05
N LEU A 108 -13.63 7.77 -30.73
CA LEU A 108 -12.49 8.66 -30.50
C LEU A 108 -12.85 10.12 -30.81
N ASN A 109 -13.50 10.38 -31.96
CA ASN A 109 -13.91 11.73 -32.34
C ASN A 109 -15.00 12.34 -31.44
N GLN A 110 -15.90 11.52 -30.87
CA GLN A 110 -16.88 12.01 -29.89
C GLN A 110 -16.24 12.41 -28.54
N LEU A 111 -15.12 11.78 -28.16
CA LEU A 111 -14.40 12.11 -26.93
C LEU A 111 -13.55 13.37 -27.08
N LEU A 112 -12.89 13.57 -28.23
CA LEU A 112 -12.12 14.79 -28.49
C LEU A 112 -13.01 16.03 -28.67
N ASN A 113 -14.17 15.89 -29.31
CA ASN A 113 -15.10 17.02 -29.53
C ASN A 113 -15.96 17.38 -28.30
N ARG A 114 -15.82 16.65 -27.17
CA ARG A 114 -16.49 16.97 -25.90
C ARG A 114 -15.74 18.01 -25.06
N GLY A 115 -14.51 18.36 -25.44
CA GLY A 115 -13.65 19.27 -24.67
C GLY A 115 -14.06 20.75 -24.69
N ASP A 116 -14.79 21.20 -25.71
CA ASP A 116 -14.92 22.64 -25.98
C ASP A 116 -16.26 23.26 -25.56
N LYS A 117 -17.20 22.50 -24.98
CA LYS A 117 -18.56 23.02 -24.69
C LYS A 117 -18.98 23.13 -23.22
N GLU A 118 -18.13 22.74 -22.28
CA GLU A 118 -18.49 22.72 -20.85
C GLU A 118 -17.42 23.38 -19.95
N MET A 119 -16.65 24.33 -20.49
CA MET A 119 -15.65 25.09 -19.70
C MET A 119 -16.15 26.47 -19.23
N SER A 120 -17.45 26.77 -19.32
CA SER A 120 -17.98 28.11 -18.95
C SER A 120 -19.05 28.14 -17.87
N GLU A 121 -19.32 27.04 -17.17
CA GLU A 121 -20.14 27.10 -15.94
C GLU A 121 -19.40 26.44 -14.77
N LEU A 122 -18.41 27.16 -14.25
CA LEU A 122 -17.97 26.95 -12.87
C LEU A 122 -19.15 27.31 -11.96
N ARG A 123 -19.95 26.29 -11.62
CA ARG A 123 -21.01 26.41 -10.64
C ARG A 123 -20.38 26.81 -9.29
N PRO A 124 -20.77 27.93 -8.67
CA PRO A 124 -20.22 28.31 -7.38
C PRO A 124 -20.49 27.21 -6.35
N LEU A 125 -19.51 26.92 -5.50
CA LEU A 125 -19.65 25.98 -4.38
C LEU A 125 -20.63 26.60 -3.38
N ASP A 126 -21.92 26.32 -3.55
CA ASP A 126 -22.94 26.68 -2.57
C ASP A 126 -22.72 25.84 -1.31
N ASN A 127 -22.45 26.51 -0.18
CA ASN A 127 -22.28 25.92 1.15
C ASN A 127 -23.57 25.30 1.73
N ASN A 128 -24.62 25.15 0.94
CA ASN A 128 -25.89 24.55 1.34
C ASN A 128 -26.01 23.13 0.77
N ILE A 129 -25.08 22.24 1.11
CA ILE A 129 -25.39 20.81 1.02
C ILE A 129 -26.42 20.47 2.10
N THR A 130 -27.69 20.67 1.76
CA THR A 130 -28.82 20.41 2.66
C THR A 130 -28.81 18.93 3.07
N SER A 131 -29.22 18.67 4.30
CA SER A 131 -29.27 17.32 4.91
C SER A 131 -30.01 16.30 4.02
N GLU A 132 -30.98 16.78 3.24
CA GLU A 132 -31.73 16.01 2.26
C GLU A 132 -30.85 15.48 1.11
N LYS A 133 -29.91 16.28 0.60
CA LYS A 133 -28.98 15.85 -0.45
C LYS A 133 -27.98 14.80 0.05
N VAL A 134 -27.55 14.93 1.31
CA VAL A 134 -26.69 13.93 1.97
C VAL A 134 -27.45 12.62 2.19
N ALA A 135 -28.72 12.69 2.57
CA ALA A 135 -29.58 11.52 2.72
C ALA A 135 -29.80 10.80 1.38
N GLU A 136 -30.03 11.56 0.30
CA GLU A 136 -30.18 11.03 -1.05
C GLU A 136 -28.90 10.30 -1.51
N LEU A 137 -27.73 10.91 -1.32
CA LEU A 137 -26.43 10.30 -1.65
C LEU A 137 -26.15 9.04 -0.82
N ARG A 138 -26.47 9.04 0.48
CA ARG A 138 -26.33 7.87 1.34
C ARG A 138 -27.24 6.72 0.89
N LYS A 139 -28.50 7.02 0.55
CA LYS A 139 -29.46 6.02 0.04
C LYS A 139 -28.99 5.43 -1.29
N LYS A 140 -28.47 6.26 -2.20
CA LYS A 140 -27.90 5.81 -3.48
C LYS A 140 -26.71 4.87 -3.27
N ARG A 141 -25.80 5.20 -2.34
CA ARG A 141 -24.67 4.33 -1.97
C ARG A 141 -25.13 2.99 -1.39
N GLN A 142 -26.13 3.01 -0.50
CA GLN A 142 -26.66 1.80 0.11
C GLN A 142 -27.35 0.88 -0.90
N ASN A 143 -28.10 1.43 -1.85
CA ASN A 143 -28.72 0.65 -2.93
C ASN A 143 -27.67 0.00 -3.82
N ASN A 144 -26.62 0.72 -4.21
CA ASN A 144 -25.53 0.15 -5.01
C ASN A 144 -24.78 -0.97 -4.28
N LEU A 145 -24.61 -0.87 -2.95
CA LEU A 145 -24.02 -1.94 -2.16
C LEU A 145 -24.90 -3.19 -2.15
N LYS A 146 -26.22 -3.03 -1.95
CA LYS A 146 -27.17 -4.14 -1.98
C LYS A 146 -27.20 -4.85 -3.35
N MET A 147 -27.16 -4.11 -4.44
CA MET A 147 -27.14 -4.68 -5.79
C MET A 147 -25.86 -5.47 -6.06
N ASN A 148 -24.70 -5.00 -5.58
CA ASN A 148 -23.43 -5.71 -5.75
C ASN A 148 -23.37 -7.01 -4.92
N ILE A 149 -23.95 -7.04 -3.71
CA ILE A 149 -24.01 -8.26 -2.89
C ILE A 149 -24.97 -9.29 -3.51
N ALA A 150 -26.10 -8.87 -4.08
CA ALA A 150 -27.02 -9.80 -4.74
C ALA A 150 -26.46 -10.44 -6.02
N GLN A 151 -25.42 -9.85 -6.64
CA GLN A 151 -24.72 -10.44 -7.79
C GLN A 151 -23.68 -11.49 -7.39
N THR A 152 -23.19 -11.51 -6.14
CA THR A 152 -22.21 -12.50 -5.69
C THR A 152 -22.83 -13.78 -5.13
N ASP A 153 -24.15 -13.79 -4.91
CA ASP A 153 -24.88 -14.94 -4.32
C ASP A 153 -25.62 -15.80 -5.37
N ASN A 154 -25.46 -15.52 -6.68
CA ASN A 154 -26.00 -16.30 -7.80
C ASN A 154 -24.88 -16.85 -8.70
N GLU A 155 -23.89 -17.50 -8.12
CA GLU A 155 -22.92 -18.35 -8.83
C GLU A 155 -22.65 -19.64 -8.05
#